data_AF-A0A4Y2WNE0-F1
#
_entry.id   AF-A0A4Y2WNE0-F1
#
_cell.length_a   1.000
_cell.length_b   1.000
_cell.length_c   1.000
_cell.angle_alpha   90.00
_cell.angle_beta   90.00
_cell.angle_gamma   90.00
#
_symmetry.space_group_name_H-M   'P 1'
#
loop_
_entity.id
_entity.type
_entity.pdbx_description
1 polymer ?
#
loop_
_entity_poly.entity_id
_entity_poly.type
_entity_poly.pdbx_seq_one_letter_code
_entity_poly.pdbx_strand_id
1 'polypeptide(L)'
;NYVVFSTKDKNPGSEASLESEFFPPNDKEMCLTFFYSMSGKDLGTLKVVRREENVIESTLWFITGDQGWVWKRGMAVMKPSILYNQ
;
A
#
# COMPACT_ATOMS: atom_id res chain seq x y z
N ASN A 1 -3.65 -18.08 2.21
CA ASN A 1 -4.61 -17.26 1.44
C ASN A 1 -3.97 -15.91 1.12
N TYR A 2 -4.12 -15.41 -0.11
CA TYR A 2 -3.55 -14.13 -0.56
C TYR A 2 -4.53 -13.45 -1.53
N VAL A 3 -4.42 -12.12 -1.68
CA VAL A 3 -5.21 -11.33 -2.63
C VAL A 3 -4.42 -11.17 -3.93
N VAL A 4 -5.11 -11.22 -5.07
CA VAL A 4 -4.49 -11.07 -6.41
C VAL A 4 -5.03 -9.84 -7.11
N PHE A 5 -4.12 -8.98 -7.55
CA PHE A 5 -4.41 -7.91 -8.49
C PHE A 5 -3.81 -8.26 -9.84
N SER A 6 -4.66 -8.56 -10.83
CA SER A 6 -4.22 -8.88 -12.19
C SER A 6 -4.17 -7.63 -13.05
N THR A 7 -3.02 -7.39 -13.68
CA THR A 7 -2.85 -6.35 -14.71
C THR A 7 -3.23 -6.82 -16.11
N LYS A 8 -3.50 -8.12 -16.29
CA LYS A 8 -3.91 -8.68 -17.57
C LYS A 8 -5.21 -8.03 -18.04
N ASP A 9 -5.24 -7.62 -19.31
CA ASP A 9 -6.39 -6.98 -19.96
C ASP A 9 -6.83 -5.67 -19.29
N LYS A 10 -5.91 -4.99 -18.58
CA LYS A 10 -6.14 -3.67 -17.98
C LYS A 10 -5.48 -2.56 -18.80
N ASN A 11 -6.15 -1.42 -18.87
CA ASN A 11 -5.60 -0.23 -19.50
C ASN A 11 -4.51 0.39 -18.61
N PRO A 12 -3.43 0.98 -19.17
CA PRO A 12 -2.48 1.77 -18.41
C PRO A 12 -3.20 2.84 -17.57
N GLY A 13 -2.84 2.93 -16.28
CA GLY A 13 -3.48 3.85 -15.34
C GLY A 13 -4.71 3.29 -14.60
N SER A 14 -5.14 2.05 -14.89
CA SER A 14 -6.18 1.38 -14.08
C SER A 14 -5.68 1.17 -12.64
N GLU A 15 -6.56 1.38 -11.66
CA GLU A 15 -6.25 1.26 -10.24
C GLU A 15 -7.17 0.24 -9.56
N ALA A 16 -6.66 -0.42 -8.53
CA ALA A 16 -7.41 -1.28 -7.63
C ALA A 16 -6.89 -1.08 -6.21
N SER A 17 -7.81 -0.94 -5.25
CA SER A 17 -7.49 -0.64 -3.86
C SER A 17 -8.01 -1.74 -2.94
N LEU A 18 -7.19 -2.14 -1.98
CA LEU A 18 -7.60 -2.92 -0.81
C LEU A 18 -7.47 -2.02 0.40
N GLU A 19 -8.61 -1.71 1.01
CA GLU A 19 -8.68 -0.81 2.16
C GLU A 19 -8.77 -1.61 3.45
N SER A 20 -8.10 -1.12 4.50
CA SER A 20 -8.24 -1.69 5.84
C SER A 20 -9.54 -1.24 6.48
N GLU A 21 -9.83 -1.77 7.66
CA GLU A 21 -10.74 -1.10 8.58
C GLU A 21 -10.18 0.26 9.02
N PHE A 22 -11.04 1.06 9.66
CA PHE A 22 -10.63 2.30 10.28
C PHE A 22 -9.81 2.03 11.54
N PHE A 23 -8.66 2.68 11.66
CA PHE A 23 -7.87 2.71 12.89
C PHE A 23 -7.97 4.10 13.52
N PRO A 24 -8.25 4.20 14.83
CA PRO A 24 -8.26 5.50 15.49
C PRO A 24 -6.88 6.17 15.40
N PRO A 25 -6.84 7.52 15.36
CA PRO A 25 -5.60 8.27 15.46
C PRO A 25 -4.75 7.82 16.65
N ASN A 26 -3.43 7.74 16.45
CA ASN A 26 -2.48 7.32 17.48
C ASN A 26 -1.27 8.25 17.53
N ASP A 27 -0.62 8.28 18.70
CA ASP A 27 0.52 9.13 19.04
C ASP A 27 1.88 8.46 18.81
N LYS A 28 1.90 7.24 18.29
CA LYS A 28 3.10 6.42 18.16
C LYS A 28 3.46 6.18 16.70
N GLU A 29 4.74 5.91 16.48
CA GLU A 29 5.16 5.36 15.20
C GLU A 29 4.67 3.91 15.08
N MET A 30 4.10 3.56 13.94
CA MET A 30 3.66 2.21 13.62
C MET A 30 4.36 1.71 12.35
N CYS A 31 4.51 0.40 12.23
CA CYS A 31 5.08 -0.21 11.04
C CYS A 31 4.10 -1.24 10.47
N LEU A 32 3.58 -0.99 9.27
CA LEU A 32 2.83 -1.98 8.52
C LEU A 32 3.83 -2.93 7.83
N THR A 33 3.78 -4.19 8.20
CA THR A 33 4.54 -5.26 7.53
C THR A 33 3.60 -6.10 6.67
N PHE A 34 4.01 -6.40 5.45
CA PHE A 34 3.23 -7.20 4.51
C PHE A 34 4.16 -8.02 3.61
N PHE A 35 3.60 -9.02 2.94
CA PHE A 35 4.30 -9.78 1.91
C PHE A 35 3.72 -9.45 0.54
N TYR A 36 4.59 -9.32 -0.46
CA TYR A 36 4.19 -9.09 -1.85
C TYR A 36 4.99 -9.99 -2.79
N SER A 37 4.37 -10.34 -3.91
CA SER A 37 5.00 -11.01 -5.05
C SER A 37 4.47 -10.34 -6.30
N MET A 38 5.35 -9.71 -7.06
CA MET A 38 4.99 -8.98 -8.28
C MET A 38 5.86 -9.50 -9.41
N SER A 39 5.27 -10.31 -10.30
CA SER A 39 5.96 -10.85 -11.48
C SER A 39 5.08 -10.76 -12.72
N GLY A 40 5.63 -10.25 -13.82
CA GLY A 40 4.89 -10.08 -15.07
C GLY A 40 5.46 -9.00 -15.98
N LYS A 41 5.15 -9.10 -17.27
CA LYS A 41 5.46 -8.07 -18.27
C LYS A 41 4.46 -6.91 -18.09
N ASP A 42 4.97 -5.67 -18.11
CA ASP A 42 4.15 -4.44 -17.98
C ASP A 42 3.44 -4.28 -16.62
N LEU A 43 4.14 -4.66 -15.53
CA LEU A 43 3.64 -4.46 -14.18
C LEU A 43 3.59 -2.97 -13.79
N GLY A 44 2.49 -2.59 -13.14
CA GLY A 44 2.28 -1.26 -12.58
C GLY A 44 3.04 -1.02 -11.27
N THR A 45 2.42 -0.23 -10.39
CA THR A 45 2.99 0.13 -9.08
C THR A 45 2.10 -0.39 -7.96
N LEU A 46 2.69 -1.05 -6.97
CA LEU A 46 2.03 -1.32 -5.69
C LEU A 46 2.39 -0.20 -4.72
N LYS A 47 1.37 0.46 -4.15
CA LYS A 47 1.55 1.53 -3.16
C LYS A 47 0.88 1.15 -1.84
N VAL A 48 1.51 1.55 -0.75
CA VAL A 48 0.87 1.62 0.57
C VAL A 48 0.63 3.09 0.86
N VAL A 49 -0.65 3.43 1.02
CA VAL A 49 -1.11 4.80 1.24
C VAL A 49 -1.82 4.87 2.59
N ARG A 50 -1.54 5.91 3.35
CA ARG A 50 -2.31 6.28 4.54
C ARG A 50 -3.35 7.32 4.14
N ARG A 51 -4.61 7.00 4.42
CA ARG A 51 -5.73 7.93 4.35
C ARG A 51 -6.12 8.33 5.76
N GLU A 52 -6.17 9.64 6.01
CA GLU A 52 -6.68 10.22 7.25
C GLU A 52 -7.89 11.09 6.90
N GLU A 53 -8.89 11.13 7.78
CA GLU A 53 -10.13 11.85 7.50
C GLU A 53 -9.86 13.33 7.30
N ASN A 54 -10.38 13.91 6.22
CA ASN A 54 -10.19 15.33 5.86
C ASN A 54 -8.72 15.75 5.65
N VAL A 55 -7.82 14.79 5.44
CA VAL A 55 -6.38 15.01 5.19
C VAL A 55 -5.98 14.44 3.83
N ILE A 56 -4.97 15.04 3.21
CA ILE A 56 -4.39 14.55 1.95
C ILE A 56 -3.75 13.17 2.19
N GLU A 57 -4.05 12.23 1.31
CA GLU A 57 -3.44 10.90 1.33
C GLU A 57 -1.91 10.98 1.24
N SER A 58 -1.22 10.19 2.09
CA SER A 58 0.24 10.12 2.08
C SER A 58 0.72 8.74 1.64
N THR A 59 1.60 8.71 0.64
CA THR A 59 2.26 7.46 0.22
C THR A 59 3.38 7.14 1.20
N LEU A 60 3.29 5.99 1.86
CA LEU A 60 4.27 5.53 2.84
C LEU A 60 5.35 4.65 2.22
N TRP A 61 4.97 3.87 1.21
CA TRP A 61 5.82 2.90 0.55
C TRP A 61 5.31 2.63 -0.86
N PHE A 62 6.20 2.41 -1.81
CA PHE A 62 5.81 1.93 -3.13
C PHE A 62 6.91 1.12 -3.79
N ILE A 63 6.52 0.27 -4.72
CA ILE A 63 7.42 -0.43 -5.63
C ILE A 63 6.78 -0.53 -7.01
N THR A 64 7.58 -0.46 -8.06
CA THR A 64 7.13 -0.47 -9.46
C THR A 64 7.78 -1.60 -10.23
N GLY A 65 7.04 -2.16 -11.19
CA GLY A 65 7.55 -3.13 -12.15
C GLY A 65 7.76 -4.52 -11.57
N ASP A 66 8.49 -5.35 -12.32
CA ASP A 66 8.78 -6.73 -11.99
C ASP A 66 9.73 -6.86 -10.79
N GLN A 67 9.32 -7.65 -9.81
CA GLN A 67 10.05 -7.95 -8.59
C GLN A 67 10.48 -9.43 -8.54
N GLY A 68 10.17 -10.20 -9.58
CA GLY A 68 10.36 -11.64 -9.67
C GLY A 68 9.22 -12.43 -9.04
N TRP A 69 9.13 -13.71 -9.40
CA TRP A 69 8.17 -14.64 -8.83
C TRP A 69 8.65 -15.18 -7.48
N VAL A 70 8.86 -14.26 -6.54
CA VAL A 70 9.29 -14.56 -5.17
C VAL A 70 8.54 -13.67 -4.20
N TRP A 71 8.22 -14.23 -3.04
CA TRP A 71 7.62 -13.46 -1.95
C TRP A 71 8.70 -12.62 -1.26
N LYS A 72 8.48 -11.31 -1.20
CA LYS A 72 9.32 -10.35 -0.50
C LYS A 72 8.54 -9.72 0.65
N ARG A 73 9.26 -9.35 1.71
CA ARG A 73 8.68 -8.62 2.85
C ARG A 73 8.80 -7.12 2.59
N GLY A 74 7.67 -6.43 2.64
CA GLY A 74 7.58 -4.97 2.62
C GLY A 74 7.36 -4.42 4.04
N MET A 75 7.86 -3.20 4.27
CA MET A 75 7.72 -2.47 5.53
C MET A 75 7.40 -1.01 5.21
N ALA A 76 6.26 -0.54 5.68
CA ALA A 76 5.83 0.85 5.53
C ALA A 76 5.73 1.49 6.92
N VAL A 77 6.52 2.53 7.18
CA VAL A 77 6.53 3.24 8.46
C VAL A 77 5.48 4.34 8.42
N MET A 78 4.61 4.36 9.43
CA MET A 78 3.58 5.37 9.66
C MET A 78 4.00 6.21 10.86
N LYS A 79 4.19 7.50 10.64
CA LYS A 79 4.36 8.46 11.75
C LYS A 79 3.07 8.60 12.56
N PRO A 80 3.11 9.16 13.78
CA PRO A 80 1.91 9.50 14.54
C PRO A 80 0.88 10.27 13.69
N SER A 81 -0.40 10.11 14.01
CA SER A 81 -1.47 10.85 13.35
C SER A 81 -1.44 12.33 13.69
N ILE A 82 -1.60 13.18 12.69
CA ILE A 82 -1.76 14.62 12.91
C ILE A 82 -3.10 14.96 13.57
N LEU A 83 -4.06 14.02 13.52
CA LEU A 83 -5.39 14.14 14.10
C LEU A 83 -5.47 13.64 15.55
N TYR A 84 -4.37 13.13 16.13
CA TYR A 84 -4.42 12.54 17.48
C TYR A 84 -4.84 13.55 18.57
N ASN A 85 -4.48 14.83 18.41
CA ASN A 85 -4.78 15.89 19.38
C ASN A 85 -5.88 16.85 18.90
N GLN A 86 -6.61 16.50 17.84
CA GLN A 86 -7.73 17.29 17.31
C GLN A 86 -9.04 16.68 17.78
#